data_AF-A0A8J6KWJ5-F1
#
_entry.id   AF-A0A8J6KWJ5-F1
#
_cell.length_a   1.000
_cell.length_b   1.000
_cell.length_c   1.000
_cell.angle_alpha   90.00
_cell.angle_beta   90.00
_cell.angle_gamma   90.00
#
_symmetry.space_group_name_H-M   'P 1'
#
loop_
_entity.id
_entity.type
_entity.pdbx_description
1 polymer ?
#
loop_
_entity_poly.entity_id
_entity_poly.type
_entity_poly.pdbx_seq_one_letter_code
_entity_poly.pdbx_strand_id
1 'polypeptide(L)'
;VQGALEVVDDALERQSPGALLEALQDPVLALQGVRRDLADWYLEQLSSDREQKSQELGQEELFVAVEMLSAVVLINRALEARDTCAFWSSLVNPATGLAQVEEENAQRYFDALVKVRKLRATDRAFLSWNDLQAAVCEVNAQVQEETDQVLAISLINEALDQGYPEKTLSALLLPAAGLEDVSLHVAPRYHLLLVAAKRKKAKAIKEGKAAQTERVLRNPNVALRGIVPDCADSYQQALEGAVSKKRRPVHTRHPPLSVVRKFAHLLNQSQEDFSAEAELLKLQEEVVRKIRSNQQLEQDLNLMDIKIGLLVKNRITLQDVISHCKKLTKKNKEQLSDMMILDKQKGLKSLSREKRQKLEAYQHLFYLLQTQPMYLAKLIFQMPQNRTTKFMEAVVFSLYSYASNRREAYLLLQLFKTALQEEVRSKVEQPQDVVTGNPTVVRLVVRFYRNGRGQSALQEILGKVVKDVLEDRSVSIHTDPVHIYKNWINQMEAQTGQRR
;
A
#
# COMPACT_ATOMS: atom_id res chain seq x y z
N VAL A 1 18.74 -21.49 49.66
CA VAL A 1 18.99 -20.43 48.65
C VAL A 1 19.73 -19.26 49.26
N GLN A 2 19.15 -18.51 50.21
CA GLN A 2 19.81 -17.33 50.82
C GLN A 2 21.20 -17.64 51.40
N GLY A 3 21.33 -18.70 52.20
CA GLY A 3 22.64 -19.14 52.71
C GLY A 3 23.62 -19.68 51.65
N ALA A 4 23.17 -20.05 50.45
CA ALA A 4 24.07 -20.41 49.34
C ALA A 4 24.55 -19.17 48.57
N LEU A 5 23.71 -18.13 48.49
CA LEU A 5 24.11 -16.82 47.95
C LEU A 5 25.12 -16.13 48.87
N GLU A 6 24.92 -16.18 50.19
CA GLU A 6 25.89 -15.67 51.17
C GLU A 6 27.27 -16.34 51.01
N VAL A 7 27.32 -17.63 50.67
CA VAL A 7 28.58 -18.36 50.41
C VAL A 7 29.23 -17.92 49.08
N VAL A 8 28.42 -17.59 48.06
CA VAL A 8 28.92 -16.99 46.81
C VAL A 8 29.49 -15.60 47.08
N ASP A 9 28.79 -14.77 47.85
CA ASP A 9 29.23 -13.42 48.20
C ASP A 9 30.50 -13.44 49.06
N ASP A 10 30.56 -14.33 50.07
CA ASP A 10 31.77 -14.59 50.87
C ASP A 10 32.96 -15.00 50.00
N ALA A 11 32.72 -15.81 48.97
CA ALA A 11 33.78 -16.26 48.05
C ALA A 11 34.26 -15.13 47.12
N LEU A 12 33.36 -14.24 46.69
CA LEU A 12 33.68 -13.02 45.95
C LEU A 12 34.48 -12.03 46.80
N GLU A 13 34.13 -11.86 48.09
CA GLU A 13 34.87 -10.99 49.02
C GLU A 13 36.27 -11.52 49.32
N ARG A 14 36.39 -12.84 49.46
CA ARG A 14 37.68 -13.52 49.69
C ARG A 14 38.53 -13.63 48.43
N GLN A 15 38.04 -13.21 47.27
CA GLN A 15 38.73 -13.27 45.98
C GLN A 15 39.32 -14.66 45.70
N SER A 16 38.54 -15.71 46.01
CA SER A 16 38.98 -17.10 45.92
C SER A 16 38.26 -17.83 44.77
N PRO A 17 38.93 -18.13 43.65
CA PRO A 17 38.32 -18.80 42.50
C PRO A 17 37.77 -20.19 42.84
N GLY A 18 38.50 -20.96 43.65
CA GLY A 18 38.10 -22.31 44.04
C GLY A 18 36.86 -22.33 44.93
N ALA A 19 36.80 -21.44 45.92
CA ALA A 19 35.64 -21.32 46.80
C ALA A 19 34.40 -20.83 46.03
N LEU A 20 34.59 -19.90 45.08
CA LEU A 20 33.51 -19.41 44.22
C LEU A 20 32.95 -20.54 43.35
N LEU A 21 33.82 -21.38 42.78
CA LEU A 21 33.41 -22.51 41.95
C LEU A 21 32.62 -23.56 42.73
N GLU A 22 33.03 -23.85 43.97
CA GLU A 22 32.29 -24.75 44.87
C GLU A 22 30.92 -24.18 45.22
N ALA A 23 30.85 -22.89 45.53
CA ALA A 23 29.61 -22.18 45.81
C ALA A 23 28.65 -22.19 44.61
N LEU A 24 29.15 -21.91 43.40
CA LEU A 24 28.36 -21.94 42.16
C LEU A 24 27.89 -23.36 41.75
N GLN A 25 28.55 -24.42 42.23
CA GLN A 25 28.14 -25.81 41.99
C GLN A 25 27.12 -26.33 43.01
N ASP A 26 26.71 -25.52 44.00
CA ASP A 26 25.73 -25.92 44.98
C ASP A 26 24.39 -26.27 44.30
N PRO A 27 23.88 -27.50 44.45
CA PRO A 27 22.62 -27.93 43.82
C PRO A 27 21.42 -27.09 44.26
N VAL A 28 21.50 -26.37 45.38
CA VAL A 28 20.46 -25.46 45.88
C VAL A 28 20.30 -24.22 44.99
N LEU A 29 21.35 -23.80 44.26
CA LEU A 29 21.30 -22.67 43.34
C LEU A 29 20.74 -23.03 41.97
N ALA A 30 20.63 -24.33 41.64
CA ALA A 30 20.10 -24.87 40.38
C ALA A 30 20.76 -24.29 39.11
N LEU A 31 22.01 -23.81 39.20
CA LEU A 31 22.77 -23.27 38.08
C LEU A 31 23.16 -24.38 37.10
N GLN A 32 22.84 -24.21 35.81
CA GLN A 32 23.25 -25.12 34.75
C GLN A 32 24.38 -24.50 33.93
N GLY A 33 25.47 -25.25 33.69
CA GLY A 33 26.55 -24.82 32.79
C GLY A 33 27.80 -24.22 33.44
N VAL A 34 27.93 -24.26 34.78
CA VAL A 34 29.14 -23.82 35.50
C VAL A 34 30.36 -24.66 35.07
N ARG A 35 31.36 -24.03 34.46
CA ARG A 35 32.59 -24.71 33.99
C ARG A 35 33.75 -24.56 34.95
N ARG A 36 34.37 -25.70 35.30
CA ARG A 36 35.51 -25.75 36.25
C ARG A 36 36.75 -25.02 35.76
N ASP A 37 36.98 -25.03 34.45
CA ASP A 37 38.19 -24.46 33.83
C ASP A 37 38.21 -22.92 33.83
N LEU A 38 37.17 -22.26 34.36
CA LEU A 38 36.95 -20.82 34.24
C LEU A 38 36.71 -20.11 35.57
N ALA A 39 37.10 -20.75 36.67
CA ALA A 39 36.91 -20.21 38.02
C ALA A 39 37.48 -18.78 38.18
N ASP A 40 38.68 -18.53 37.65
CA ASP A 40 39.33 -17.21 37.69
C ASP A 40 38.52 -16.15 36.91
N TRP A 41 37.92 -16.55 35.79
CA TRP A 41 37.18 -15.64 34.93
C TRP A 41 35.78 -15.33 35.46
N TYR A 42 35.07 -16.34 36.01
CA TYR A 42 33.82 -16.09 36.73
C TYR A 42 34.04 -15.15 37.92
N LEU A 43 35.17 -15.28 38.64
CA LEU A 43 35.53 -14.39 39.73
C LEU A 43 35.75 -12.94 39.24
N GLU A 44 36.55 -12.74 38.19
CA GLU A 44 36.80 -11.40 37.62
C GLU A 44 35.53 -10.73 37.08
N GLN A 45 34.63 -11.48 36.41
CA GLN A 45 33.43 -10.89 35.84
C GLN A 45 32.34 -10.62 36.89
N LEU A 46 32.08 -11.56 37.80
CA LEU A 46 31.06 -11.36 38.86
C LEU A 46 31.49 -10.29 39.87
N SER A 47 32.80 -10.15 40.14
CA SER A 47 33.32 -9.05 40.96
C SER A 47 33.15 -7.69 40.27
N SER A 48 33.45 -7.60 38.97
CA SER A 48 33.20 -6.38 38.17
C SER A 48 31.70 -6.01 38.13
N ASP A 49 30.81 -6.98 38.01
CA ASP A 49 29.36 -6.74 38.00
C ASP A 49 28.86 -6.22 39.37
N ARG A 50 29.42 -6.76 40.46
CA ARG A 50 29.13 -6.30 41.83
C ARG A 50 29.61 -4.86 42.06
N GLU A 51 30.81 -4.53 41.58
CA GLU A 51 31.36 -3.17 41.68
C GLU A 51 30.53 -2.14 40.90
N GLN A 52 30.02 -2.51 39.72
CA GLN A 52 29.17 -1.63 38.91
C GLN A 52 27.77 -1.41 39.49
N LYS A 53 27.19 -2.42 40.15
CA LYS A 53 25.81 -2.35 40.69
C LYS A 53 25.72 -1.88 42.15
N SER A 54 26.82 -1.84 42.90
CA SER A 54 26.85 -1.42 44.32
C SER A 54 25.85 -2.17 45.23
N GLN A 55 25.47 -3.40 44.89
CA GLN A 55 24.52 -4.25 45.62
C GLN A 55 24.92 -5.73 45.50
N GLU A 56 24.42 -6.55 46.43
CA GLU A 56 24.53 -8.03 46.41
C GLU A 56 23.70 -8.62 45.26
N LEU A 57 24.21 -9.65 44.60
CA LEU A 57 23.55 -10.28 43.45
C LEU A 57 22.41 -11.18 43.94
N GLY A 58 21.16 -10.83 43.60
CA GLY A 58 20.01 -11.70 43.86
C GLY A 58 20.10 -13.04 43.11
N GLN A 59 19.37 -14.07 43.54
CA GLN A 59 19.41 -15.41 42.93
C GLN A 59 19.16 -15.39 41.41
N GLU A 60 18.15 -14.62 40.98
CA GLU A 60 17.78 -14.51 39.56
C GLU A 60 18.88 -13.79 38.76
N GLU A 61 19.53 -12.78 39.34
CA GLU A 61 20.62 -12.06 38.70
C GLU A 61 21.87 -12.93 38.58
N LEU A 62 22.19 -13.70 39.62
CA LEU A 62 23.30 -14.66 39.61
C LEU A 62 23.06 -15.76 38.57
N PHE A 63 21.82 -16.26 38.47
CA PHE A 63 21.44 -17.26 37.48
C PHE A 63 21.66 -16.73 36.06
N VAL A 64 21.12 -15.55 35.75
CA VAL A 64 21.27 -14.91 34.44
C VAL A 64 22.74 -14.60 34.14
N ALA A 65 23.49 -14.08 35.11
CA ALA A 65 24.91 -13.76 34.95
C ALA A 65 25.74 -15.01 34.62
N VAL A 66 25.54 -16.12 35.34
CA VAL A 66 26.30 -17.37 35.09
C VAL A 66 25.97 -17.99 33.73
N GLU A 67 24.71 -17.95 33.30
CA GLU A 67 24.32 -18.41 31.96
C GLU A 67 24.93 -17.53 30.86
N MET A 68 24.85 -16.20 31.00
CA MET A 68 25.45 -15.24 30.06
C MET A 68 26.96 -15.41 29.97
N LEU A 69 27.64 -15.50 31.11
CA LEU A 69 29.08 -15.70 31.19
C LEU A 69 29.49 -17.02 30.53
N SER A 70 28.73 -18.09 30.74
CA SER A 70 28.98 -19.38 30.09
C SER A 70 28.83 -19.31 28.56
N ALA A 71 27.88 -18.52 28.06
CA ALA A 71 27.64 -18.30 26.65
C ALA A 71 28.74 -17.42 25.99
N VAL A 72 29.18 -16.35 26.68
CA VAL A 72 30.34 -15.51 26.28
C VAL A 72 31.60 -16.35 26.10
N VAL A 73 31.78 -17.37 26.93
CA VAL A 73 32.91 -18.30 26.78
C VAL A 73 32.78 -19.17 25.54
N LEU A 74 31.59 -19.67 25.22
CA LEU A 74 31.39 -20.45 24.00
C LEU A 74 31.73 -19.62 22.75
N ILE A 75 31.35 -18.34 22.76
CA ILE A 75 31.72 -17.38 21.70
C ILE A 75 33.24 -17.24 21.61
N ASN A 76 33.93 -17.01 22.73
CA ASN A 76 35.39 -16.88 22.75
C ASN A 76 36.12 -18.15 22.26
N ARG A 77 35.65 -19.34 22.65
CA ARG A 77 36.19 -20.63 22.17
C ARG A 77 35.97 -20.81 20.67
N ALA A 78 34.81 -20.42 20.16
CA ALA A 78 34.53 -20.46 18.73
C ALA A 78 35.41 -19.49 17.93
N LEU A 79 35.66 -18.29 18.46
CA LEU A 79 36.62 -17.32 17.90
C LEU A 79 38.05 -17.89 17.87
N GLU A 80 38.48 -18.60 18.92
CA GLU A 80 39.78 -19.28 19.00
C GLU A 80 39.92 -20.40 17.98
N ALA A 81 38.91 -21.26 17.89
CA ALA A 81 38.84 -22.35 16.91
C ALA A 81 38.69 -21.85 15.46
N ARG A 82 38.47 -20.54 15.28
CA ARG A 82 38.07 -19.90 14.02
C ARG A 82 36.87 -20.58 13.36
N ASP A 83 35.97 -21.12 14.17
CA ASP A 83 34.76 -21.79 13.73
C ASP A 83 33.63 -20.76 13.66
N THR A 84 33.35 -20.28 12.45
CA THR A 84 32.30 -19.29 12.18
C THR A 84 30.89 -19.84 12.47
N CYS A 85 30.68 -21.15 12.34
CA CYS A 85 29.38 -21.78 12.56
C CYS A 85 29.08 -21.94 14.05
N ALA A 86 30.05 -22.45 14.81
CA ALA A 86 29.93 -22.51 16.27
C ALA A 86 29.86 -21.12 16.91
N PHE A 87 30.57 -20.14 16.32
CA PHE A 87 30.52 -18.74 16.74
C PHE A 87 29.11 -18.17 16.58
N TRP A 88 28.52 -18.30 15.39
CA TRP A 88 27.16 -17.81 15.12
C TRP A 88 26.12 -18.48 16.01
N SER A 89 26.17 -19.81 16.14
CA SER A 89 25.25 -20.55 17.01
C SER A 89 25.34 -20.12 18.47
N SER A 90 26.53 -19.71 18.92
CA SER A 90 26.74 -19.21 20.28
C SER A 90 26.27 -17.77 20.41
N LEU A 91 26.48 -16.92 19.39
CA LEU A 91 26.12 -15.50 19.39
C LEU A 91 24.59 -15.27 19.36
N VAL A 92 23.84 -16.12 18.65
CA VAL A 92 22.37 -16.04 18.55
C VAL A 92 21.67 -16.64 19.76
N ASN A 93 22.40 -17.40 20.60
CA ASN A 93 21.80 -18.04 21.75
C ASN A 93 21.17 -16.99 22.69
N PRO A 94 19.86 -17.06 22.98
CA PRO A 94 19.18 -16.12 23.86
C PRO A 94 19.84 -15.98 25.24
N ALA A 95 20.52 -17.03 25.71
CA ALA A 95 21.26 -17.02 26.97
C ALA A 95 22.44 -16.04 26.98
N THR A 96 22.94 -15.57 25.83
CA THR A 96 23.99 -14.54 25.76
C THR A 96 23.48 -13.14 26.11
N GLY A 97 22.19 -12.88 25.95
CA GLY A 97 21.60 -11.55 26.16
C GLY A 97 22.11 -10.45 25.22
N LEU A 98 22.82 -10.79 24.14
CA LEU A 98 23.33 -9.78 23.19
C LEU A 98 22.17 -9.15 22.41
N ALA A 99 22.13 -7.83 22.36
CA ALA A 99 21.12 -7.08 21.63
C ALA A 99 21.55 -6.80 20.19
N GLN A 100 20.57 -6.74 19.28
CA GLN A 100 20.74 -6.33 17.88
C GLN A 100 21.66 -7.24 17.05
N VAL A 101 21.71 -8.54 17.36
CA VAL A 101 22.49 -9.48 16.56
C VAL A 101 21.75 -9.82 15.26
N GLU A 102 22.35 -9.51 14.10
CA GLU A 102 21.78 -9.73 12.78
C GLU A 102 22.54 -10.81 11.98
N GLU A 103 21.82 -11.75 11.38
CA GLU A 103 22.41 -12.89 10.64
C GLU A 103 23.25 -12.45 9.44
N GLU A 104 22.81 -11.39 8.77
CA GLU A 104 23.46 -10.85 7.57
C GLU A 104 24.85 -10.29 7.86
N ASN A 105 25.11 -9.90 9.12
CA ASN A 105 26.36 -9.30 9.58
C ASN A 105 27.28 -10.29 10.31
N ALA A 106 26.93 -11.57 10.38
CA ALA A 106 27.66 -12.59 11.16
C ALA A 106 29.17 -12.64 10.86
N GLN A 107 29.55 -12.56 9.58
CA GLN A 107 30.96 -12.54 9.17
C GLN A 107 31.68 -11.24 9.59
N ARG A 108 31.00 -10.09 9.49
CA ARG A 108 31.56 -8.79 9.90
C ARG A 108 31.76 -8.72 11.41
N TYR A 109 30.83 -9.26 12.21
CA TYR A 109 31.00 -9.39 13.65
C TYR A 109 32.21 -10.26 13.99
N PHE A 110 32.35 -11.42 13.33
CA PHE A 110 33.46 -12.33 13.54
C PHE A 110 34.81 -11.65 13.25
N ASP A 111 34.93 -10.98 12.09
CA ASP A 111 36.16 -10.29 11.71
C ASP A 111 36.49 -9.11 12.63
N ALA A 112 35.48 -8.34 13.05
CA ALA A 112 35.65 -7.24 14.00
C ALA A 112 36.15 -7.73 15.36
N LEU A 113 35.54 -8.80 15.89
CA LEU A 113 35.93 -9.39 17.18
C LEU A 113 37.30 -10.04 17.13
N VAL A 114 37.65 -10.72 16.04
CA VAL A 114 39.01 -11.22 15.81
C VAL A 114 40.02 -10.07 15.75
N LYS A 115 39.65 -8.93 15.15
CA LYS A 115 40.50 -7.73 15.10
C LYS A 115 40.68 -7.11 16.50
N VAL A 116 39.60 -6.94 17.26
CA VAL A 116 39.65 -6.45 18.66
C VAL A 116 40.53 -7.35 19.52
N ARG A 117 40.38 -8.67 19.36
CA ARG A 117 41.19 -9.66 20.09
C ARG A 117 42.68 -9.60 19.72
N LYS A 118 43.01 -9.42 18.44
CA LYS A 118 44.41 -9.26 17.98
C LYS A 118 45.08 -7.99 18.47
N LEU A 119 44.31 -6.90 18.65
CA LEU A 119 44.84 -5.62 19.15
C LEU A 119 45.14 -5.67 20.66
N ARG A 120 44.49 -6.56 21.41
CA ARG A 120 44.78 -6.85 22.82
C ARG A 120 45.91 -7.86 22.93
N ALA A 121 47.15 -7.39 22.83
CA ALA A 121 48.37 -8.21 22.78
C ALA A 121 48.79 -8.86 24.14
N THR A 122 47.88 -9.54 24.83
CA THR A 122 48.19 -10.31 26.07
C THR A 122 47.69 -11.75 26.00
N ASP A 123 48.39 -12.65 26.69
CA ASP A 123 48.23 -14.13 26.68
C ASP A 123 46.89 -14.63 27.29
N ARG A 124 45.94 -13.71 27.50
CA ARG A 124 44.54 -13.94 27.88
C ARG A 124 43.65 -12.95 27.12
N ALA A 125 43.68 -12.99 25.79
CA ALA A 125 42.84 -12.15 24.94
C ALA A 125 41.37 -12.66 24.93
N PHE A 126 40.78 -12.75 26.11
CA PHE A 126 39.39 -13.15 26.31
C PHE A 126 38.50 -11.90 26.24
N LEU A 127 37.44 -11.94 25.45
CA LEU A 127 36.53 -10.81 25.28
C LEU A 127 35.42 -10.90 26.33
N SER A 128 35.16 -9.79 27.03
CA SER A 128 34.03 -9.68 27.96
C SER A 128 32.69 -9.54 27.21
N TRP A 129 31.58 -9.68 27.92
CA TRP A 129 30.25 -9.42 27.33
C TRP A 129 30.15 -8.00 26.75
N ASN A 130 30.68 -7.01 27.47
CA ASN A 130 30.70 -5.61 27.03
C ASN A 130 31.50 -5.43 25.73
N ASP A 131 32.61 -6.16 25.57
CA ASP A 131 33.41 -6.11 24.34
C ASP A 131 32.65 -6.73 23.15
N LEU A 132 31.94 -7.83 23.39
CA LEU A 132 31.09 -8.48 22.39
C LEU A 132 29.96 -7.55 21.96
N GLN A 133 29.24 -6.96 22.92
CA GLN A 133 28.14 -6.04 22.64
C GLN A 133 28.64 -4.77 21.95
N ALA A 134 29.76 -4.19 22.39
CA ALA A 134 30.34 -3.00 21.77
C ALA A 134 30.72 -3.26 20.30
N ALA A 135 31.35 -4.39 20.00
CA ALA A 135 31.71 -4.74 18.63
C ALA A 135 30.49 -5.02 17.75
N VAL A 136 29.45 -5.69 18.27
CA VAL A 136 28.19 -5.89 17.55
C VAL A 136 27.52 -4.54 17.25
N CYS A 137 27.40 -3.67 18.26
CA CYS A 137 26.84 -2.33 18.11
C CYS A 137 27.65 -1.48 17.10
N GLU A 138 28.98 -1.53 17.14
CA GLU A 138 29.85 -0.78 16.24
C GLU A 138 29.70 -1.27 14.79
N VAL A 139 29.70 -2.59 14.57
CA VAL A 139 29.50 -3.17 13.23
C VAL A 139 28.10 -2.82 12.70
N ASN A 140 27.07 -2.88 13.53
CA ASN A 140 25.72 -2.48 13.13
C ASN A 140 25.63 -1.00 12.79
N ALA A 141 26.24 -0.14 13.61
CA ALA A 141 26.29 1.29 13.33
C ALA A 141 27.01 1.57 12.00
N GLN A 142 28.11 0.88 11.72
CA GLN A 142 28.83 0.99 10.44
C GLN A 142 27.98 0.50 9.26
N VAL A 143 27.31 -0.65 9.38
CA VAL A 143 26.44 -1.20 8.33
C VAL A 143 25.24 -0.29 8.09
N GLN A 144 24.66 0.26 9.15
CA GLN A 144 23.56 1.21 9.05
C GLN A 144 24.01 2.52 8.38
N GLU A 145 25.20 3.03 8.73
CA GLU A 145 25.78 4.21 8.07
C GLU A 145 26.04 3.94 6.57
N GLU A 146 26.62 2.79 6.22
CA GLU A 146 26.79 2.37 4.82
C GLU A 146 25.44 2.28 4.08
N THR A 147 24.42 1.73 4.72
CA THR A 147 23.07 1.60 4.15
C THR A 147 22.43 2.96 3.95
N ASP A 148 22.49 3.83 4.94
CA ASP A 148 21.96 5.19 4.88
C ASP A 148 22.70 6.04 3.83
N GLN A 149 24.00 5.86 3.67
CA GLN A 149 24.79 6.47 2.59
C GLN A 149 24.31 6.00 1.21
N VAL A 150 24.07 4.70 1.03
CA VAL A 150 23.54 4.14 -0.23
C VAL A 150 22.14 4.71 -0.52
N LEU A 151 21.28 4.81 0.49
CA LEU A 151 19.95 5.40 0.38
C LEU A 151 20.03 6.88 0.00
N ALA A 152 20.90 7.68 0.63
CA ALA A 152 21.09 9.08 0.28
C ALA A 152 21.55 9.24 -1.18
N ILE A 153 22.49 8.43 -1.64
CA ILE A 153 22.94 8.40 -3.03
C ILE A 153 21.80 8.00 -3.99
N SER A 154 20.95 7.07 -3.59
CA SER A 154 19.79 6.65 -4.40
C SER A 154 18.78 7.78 -4.59
N LEU A 155 18.45 8.51 -3.52
CA LEU A 155 17.52 9.64 -3.52
C LEU A 155 18.07 10.82 -4.34
N ILE A 156 19.38 11.09 -4.25
CA ILE A 156 20.03 12.09 -5.11
C ILE A 156 19.89 11.68 -6.57
N ASN A 157 20.14 10.41 -6.91
CA ASN A 157 20.04 9.94 -8.30
C ASN A 157 18.61 10.01 -8.84
N GLU A 158 17.61 9.66 -8.03
CA GLU A 158 16.19 9.72 -8.38
C GLU A 158 15.74 11.17 -8.60
N ALA A 159 16.11 12.08 -7.69
CA ALA A 159 15.80 13.51 -7.82
C ALA A 159 16.40 14.14 -9.10
N LEU A 160 17.61 13.69 -9.49
CA LEU A 160 18.25 14.09 -10.75
C LEU A 160 17.52 13.53 -11.98
N ASP A 161 16.93 12.33 -11.90
CA ASP A 161 16.17 11.73 -13.02
C ASP A 161 14.79 12.37 -13.18
N GLN A 162 14.15 12.75 -12.09
CA GLN A 162 12.85 13.44 -12.11
C GLN A 162 12.95 14.91 -12.54
N GLY A 163 14.15 15.50 -12.50
CA GLY A 163 14.39 16.87 -12.96
C GLY A 163 13.88 17.96 -12.02
N TYR A 164 13.71 17.66 -10.72
CA TYR A 164 13.27 18.62 -9.71
C TYR A 164 14.46 19.11 -8.86
N PRO A 165 14.88 20.39 -8.99
CA PRO A 165 15.99 20.95 -8.22
C PRO A 165 15.78 20.94 -6.71
N GLU A 166 14.55 21.16 -6.26
CA GLU A 166 14.18 21.17 -4.82
C GLU A 166 14.36 19.81 -4.17
N LYS A 167 13.94 18.73 -4.85
CA LYS A 167 14.15 17.35 -4.38
C LYS A 167 15.63 16.97 -4.36
N THR A 168 16.41 17.54 -5.30
CA THR A 168 17.85 17.30 -5.35
C THR A 168 18.53 17.96 -4.16
N LEU A 169 18.10 19.18 -3.81
CA LEU A 169 18.58 19.87 -2.62
C LEU A 169 18.25 19.10 -1.34
N SER A 170 17.00 18.63 -1.17
CA SER A 170 16.62 17.88 0.03
C SER A 170 17.42 16.58 0.17
N ALA A 171 17.74 15.91 -0.94
CA ALA A 171 18.55 14.70 -0.93
C ALA A 171 20.03 14.98 -0.64
N LEU A 172 20.58 16.11 -1.11
CA LEU A 172 21.96 16.53 -0.82
C LEU A 172 22.16 16.98 0.64
N LEU A 173 21.10 17.45 1.30
CA LEU A 173 21.13 17.89 2.70
C LEU A 173 20.99 16.74 3.71
N LEU A 174 20.82 15.49 3.24
CA LEU A 174 20.78 14.35 4.14
C LEU A 174 22.14 14.21 4.85
N PRO A 175 22.18 14.03 6.18
CA PRO A 175 23.44 13.81 6.90
C PRO A 175 24.25 12.64 6.34
N ALA A 176 23.54 11.57 5.94
CA ALA A 176 24.11 10.39 5.31
C ALA A 176 24.69 10.64 3.90
N ALA A 177 24.48 11.81 3.28
CA ALA A 177 25.14 12.16 2.03
C ALA A 177 26.62 12.54 2.23
N GLY A 178 27.06 12.80 3.46
CA GLY A 178 28.46 13.13 3.78
C GLY A 178 28.91 14.49 3.22
N LEU A 179 27.99 15.44 3.03
CA LEU A 179 28.25 16.75 2.47
C LEU A 179 28.14 17.83 3.56
N GLU A 180 29.27 18.40 3.98
CA GLU A 180 29.33 19.34 5.11
C GLU A 180 28.95 20.79 4.73
N ASP A 181 29.10 21.19 3.45
CA ASP A 181 29.01 22.59 3.00
C ASP A 181 27.97 22.84 1.89
N VAL A 182 26.74 22.31 2.02
CA VAL A 182 25.69 22.52 1.00
C VAL A 182 25.01 23.88 1.15
N SER A 183 25.47 24.89 0.41
CA SER A 183 24.85 26.22 0.40
C SER A 183 23.49 26.27 -0.31
N LEU A 184 22.43 26.57 0.46
CA LEU A 184 21.03 26.67 -0.02
C LEU A 184 20.83 27.67 -1.18
N HIS A 185 21.65 28.72 -1.26
CA HIS A 185 21.48 29.82 -2.22
C HIS A 185 21.95 29.44 -3.65
N VAL A 186 22.70 28.34 -3.77
CA VAL A 186 23.27 27.83 -5.04
C VAL A 186 22.58 26.53 -5.49
N ALA A 187 21.51 26.12 -4.78
CA ALA A 187 20.71 24.90 -5.00
C ALA A 187 20.38 24.57 -6.46
N PRO A 188 19.83 25.50 -7.28
CA PRO A 188 19.50 25.20 -8.67
C PRO A 188 20.74 24.88 -9.53
N ARG A 189 21.89 25.45 -9.16
CA ARG A 189 23.16 25.26 -9.87
C ARG A 189 23.77 23.90 -9.55
N TYR A 190 23.61 23.38 -8.32
CA TYR A 190 24.00 22.01 -7.98
C TYR A 190 23.24 20.98 -8.79
N HIS A 191 21.92 21.15 -8.92
CA HIS A 191 21.10 20.26 -9.75
C HIS A 191 21.58 20.24 -11.21
N LEU A 192 21.80 21.40 -11.83
CA LEU A 192 22.27 21.49 -13.21
C LEU A 192 23.66 20.87 -13.41
N LEU A 193 24.60 21.09 -12.48
CA LEU A 193 25.95 20.51 -12.56
C LEU A 193 25.94 18.99 -12.39
N LEU A 194 25.13 18.48 -11.46
CA LEU A 194 25.00 17.03 -11.22
C LEU A 194 24.31 16.33 -12.40
N VAL A 195 23.27 16.92 -13.00
CA VAL A 195 22.64 16.39 -14.22
C VAL A 195 23.64 16.39 -15.39
N ALA A 196 24.42 17.47 -15.57
CA ALA A 196 25.45 17.53 -16.60
C ALA A 196 26.55 16.48 -16.40
N ALA A 197 27.01 16.29 -15.16
CA ALA A 197 27.98 15.27 -14.79
C ALA A 197 27.44 13.85 -15.02
N LYS A 198 26.19 13.57 -14.62
CA LYS A 198 25.49 12.29 -14.84
C LYS A 198 25.34 11.98 -16.32
N ARG A 199 24.96 12.97 -17.15
CA ARG A 199 24.86 12.84 -18.61
C ARG A 199 26.22 12.59 -19.26
N LYS A 200 27.27 13.28 -18.80
CA LYS A 200 28.65 13.09 -19.31
C LYS A 200 29.17 11.68 -18.99
N LYS A 201 28.91 11.17 -17.78
CA LYS A 201 29.21 9.78 -17.38
C LYS A 201 28.44 8.78 -18.24
N ALA A 202 27.12 8.97 -18.41
CA ALA A 202 26.28 8.10 -19.23
C ALA A 202 26.69 8.10 -20.72
N LYS A 203 27.13 9.26 -21.26
CA LYS A 203 27.62 9.39 -22.64
C LYS A 203 28.96 8.66 -22.83
N ALA A 204 29.91 8.80 -21.89
CA ALA A 204 31.17 8.06 -21.94
C ALA A 204 30.95 6.54 -21.93
N ILE A 205 30.02 6.06 -21.08
CA ILE A 205 29.65 4.64 -21.02
C ILE A 205 28.93 4.20 -22.31
N LYS A 206 28.02 5.01 -22.88
CA LYS A 206 27.29 4.65 -24.12
C LYS A 206 28.19 4.63 -25.37
N GLU A 207 29.24 5.45 -25.40
CA GLU A 207 30.16 5.55 -26.54
C GLU A 207 31.25 4.48 -26.54
N GLY A 208 31.30 3.56 -25.56
CA GLY A 208 32.25 2.45 -25.53
C GLY A 208 33.71 2.86 -25.30
N LYS A 209 33.98 4.10 -24.87
CA LYS A 209 35.34 4.67 -24.78
C LYS A 209 35.96 4.37 -23.42
N ALA A 210 36.60 3.22 -23.29
CA ALA A 210 37.21 2.74 -22.05
C ALA A 210 38.15 3.76 -21.37
N ALA A 211 39.06 4.40 -22.12
CA ALA A 211 39.97 5.43 -21.59
C ALA A 211 39.23 6.67 -21.04
N GLN A 212 38.08 7.02 -21.62
CA GLN A 212 37.27 8.14 -21.15
C GLN A 212 36.47 7.77 -19.89
N THR A 213 36.03 6.51 -19.79
CA THR A 213 35.35 5.96 -18.61
C THR A 213 36.32 5.80 -17.45
N GLU A 214 37.52 5.27 -17.68
CA GLU A 214 38.59 5.20 -16.68
C GLU A 214 38.94 6.60 -16.13
N ARG A 215 39.09 7.61 -17.01
CA ARG A 215 39.35 8.99 -16.59
C ARG A 215 38.22 9.60 -15.75
N VAL A 216 36.98 9.18 -15.99
CA VAL A 216 35.81 9.61 -15.19
C VAL A 216 35.79 8.89 -13.84
N LEU A 217 36.18 7.61 -13.79
CA LEU A 217 36.24 6.82 -12.55
C LEU A 217 37.40 7.27 -11.65
N ARG A 218 38.56 7.61 -12.22
CA ARG A 218 39.75 8.11 -11.49
C ARG A 218 39.63 9.55 -11.02
N ASN A 219 38.49 10.21 -11.27
CA ASN A 219 38.26 11.54 -10.76
C ASN A 219 38.30 11.48 -9.21
N PRO A 220 39.17 12.26 -8.54
CA PRO A 220 39.31 12.22 -7.08
C PRO A 220 37.99 12.47 -6.34
N ASN A 221 37.05 13.18 -6.98
CA ASN A 221 35.74 13.48 -6.43
C ASN A 221 34.74 12.29 -6.48
N VAL A 222 35.11 11.18 -7.12
CA VAL A 222 34.27 9.96 -7.22
C VAL A 222 34.59 8.97 -6.08
N ALA A 223 35.57 9.30 -5.23
CA ALA A 223 35.95 8.55 -4.02
C ALA A 223 36.28 7.05 -4.20
N LEU A 224 36.46 6.58 -5.44
CA LEU A 224 36.85 5.21 -5.74
C LEU A 224 38.36 5.05 -5.53
N ARG A 225 38.76 4.27 -4.52
CA ARG A 225 40.17 3.88 -4.32
C ARG A 225 40.51 2.63 -5.13
N GLY A 226 41.75 2.57 -5.65
CA GLY A 226 42.29 1.35 -6.28
C GLY A 226 41.95 1.12 -7.75
N ILE A 227 41.60 2.17 -8.51
CA ILE A 227 41.34 2.03 -9.96
C ILE A 227 42.66 1.82 -10.71
N VAL A 228 42.75 0.69 -11.41
CA VAL A 228 43.93 0.27 -12.20
C VAL A 228 43.74 0.66 -13.67
N PRO A 229 44.62 1.49 -14.27
CA PRO A 229 44.46 1.97 -15.64
C PRO A 229 44.36 0.85 -16.69
N ASP A 230 45.12 -0.21 -16.50
CA ASP A 230 45.19 -1.35 -17.42
C ASP A 230 43.87 -2.15 -17.50
N CYS A 231 42.92 -1.90 -16.58
CA CYS A 231 41.63 -2.56 -16.52
C CYS A 231 40.47 -1.72 -17.13
N ALA A 232 40.77 -0.63 -17.84
CA ALA A 232 39.78 0.30 -18.40
C ALA A 232 38.67 -0.39 -19.22
N ASP A 233 39.03 -1.36 -20.07
CA ASP A 233 38.08 -2.11 -20.90
C ASP A 233 37.17 -3.02 -20.07
N SER A 234 37.71 -3.60 -18.99
CA SER A 234 36.93 -4.44 -18.07
C SER A 234 35.94 -3.59 -17.26
N TYR A 235 36.35 -2.39 -16.81
CA TYR A 235 35.45 -1.45 -16.16
C TYR A 235 34.33 -0.98 -17.10
N GLN A 236 34.67 -0.73 -18.37
CA GLN A 236 33.71 -0.33 -19.39
C GLN A 236 32.65 -1.42 -19.61
N GLN A 237 33.07 -2.68 -19.80
CA GLN A 237 32.15 -3.80 -19.99
C GLN A 237 31.26 -4.05 -18.77
N ALA A 238 31.82 -3.97 -17.54
CA ALA A 238 31.04 -4.13 -16.31
C ALA A 238 29.99 -3.02 -16.13
N LEU A 239 30.34 -1.77 -16.46
CA LEU A 239 29.43 -0.62 -16.39
C LEU A 239 28.35 -0.65 -17.48
N GLU A 240 28.69 -1.05 -18.71
CA GLU A 240 27.71 -1.28 -19.78
C GLU A 240 26.72 -2.39 -19.40
N GLY A 241 27.21 -3.48 -18.80
CA GLY A 241 26.39 -4.57 -18.26
C GLY A 241 25.45 -4.09 -17.15
N ALA A 242 25.94 -3.29 -16.21
CA ALA A 242 25.13 -2.72 -15.12
C ALA A 242 24.08 -1.71 -15.62
N VAL A 243 24.42 -0.86 -16.57
CA VAL A 243 23.48 0.09 -17.21
C VAL A 243 22.41 -0.64 -18.02
N SER A 244 22.77 -1.74 -18.69
CA SER A 244 21.83 -2.58 -19.44
C SER A 244 20.85 -3.33 -18.53
N LYS A 245 21.28 -3.69 -17.31
CA LYS A 245 20.40 -4.19 -16.24
C LYS A 245 19.46 -3.10 -15.71
N LYS A 246 19.94 -1.87 -15.55
CA LYS A 246 19.15 -0.70 -15.08
C LYS A 246 18.16 -0.14 -16.12
N ARG A 247 18.34 -0.44 -17.42
CA ARG A 247 17.54 0.08 -18.56
C ARG A 247 16.45 -0.86 -19.08
N ARG A 248 16.02 -1.87 -18.33
CA ARG A 248 14.86 -2.69 -18.74
C ARG A 248 13.55 -2.23 -18.08
N PRO A 249 12.85 -1.24 -18.64
CA PRO A 249 11.40 -1.20 -18.61
C PRO A 249 10.88 -1.49 -20.03
N VAL A 250 10.30 -2.68 -20.23
CA VAL A 250 9.42 -2.91 -21.39
C VAL A 250 8.00 -2.80 -20.90
N HIS A 251 7.46 -1.59 -21.02
CA HIS A 251 6.03 -1.34 -20.93
C HIS A 251 5.36 -1.95 -22.16
N THR A 252 4.82 -3.16 -22.02
CA THR A 252 3.76 -3.68 -22.89
C THR A 252 2.63 -4.11 -21.99
N ARG A 253 1.44 -3.55 -22.17
CA ARG A 253 0.33 -3.73 -21.23
C ARG A 253 -0.19 -5.18 -21.14
N HIS A 254 0.21 -6.09 -22.02
CA HIS A 254 0.04 -7.55 -21.85
C HIS A 254 1.09 -8.33 -22.68
N PRO A 255 2.24 -8.75 -22.11
CA PRO A 255 3.17 -9.63 -22.80
C PRO A 255 2.66 -11.09 -22.75
N PRO A 256 2.73 -11.87 -23.84
CA PRO A 256 2.29 -13.26 -23.85
C PRO A 256 3.18 -14.13 -22.94
N LEU A 257 2.55 -15.03 -22.18
CA LEU A 257 3.19 -15.89 -21.17
C LEU A 257 4.40 -16.70 -21.70
N SER A 258 4.45 -16.98 -23.00
CA SER A 258 5.57 -17.67 -23.65
C SER A 258 6.86 -16.83 -23.66
N VAL A 259 6.74 -15.51 -23.73
CA VAL A 259 7.86 -14.55 -23.71
C VAL A 259 8.33 -14.35 -22.27
N VAL A 260 7.41 -14.23 -21.32
CA VAL A 260 7.73 -14.15 -19.88
C VAL A 260 8.45 -15.42 -19.43
N ARG A 261 7.99 -16.61 -19.81
CA ARG A 261 8.63 -17.89 -19.47
C ARG A 261 10.03 -18.04 -20.09
N LYS A 262 10.26 -17.48 -21.28
CA LYS A 262 11.57 -17.49 -21.96
C LYS A 262 12.60 -16.54 -21.36
N PHE A 263 12.20 -15.53 -20.61
CA PHE A 263 13.12 -14.52 -20.05
C PHE A 263 13.01 -14.36 -18.52
N ALA A 264 12.14 -15.12 -17.85
CA ALA A 264 11.92 -15.07 -16.40
C ALA A 264 13.19 -15.33 -15.57
N HIS A 265 14.08 -16.20 -16.06
CA HIS A 265 15.35 -16.54 -15.40
C HIS A 265 16.45 -15.47 -15.60
N LEU A 266 16.20 -14.46 -16.44
CA LEU A 266 17.10 -13.33 -16.69
C LEU A 266 16.64 -12.03 -16.00
N LEU A 267 15.48 -12.07 -15.35
CA LEU A 267 15.02 -11.04 -14.43
C LEU A 267 15.60 -11.39 -13.05
N ASN A 268 16.84 -10.96 -12.80
CA ASN A 268 17.34 -10.96 -11.43
C ASN A 268 16.43 -10.03 -10.62
N GLN A 269 15.74 -10.56 -9.61
CA GLN A 269 14.96 -9.80 -8.64
C GLN A 269 15.84 -8.65 -8.13
N SER A 270 15.48 -7.42 -8.47
CA SER A 270 16.16 -6.25 -7.91
C SER A 270 15.74 -6.08 -6.45
N GLN A 271 16.56 -5.43 -5.62
CA GLN A 271 16.18 -5.08 -4.24
C GLN A 271 14.90 -4.22 -4.22
N GLU A 272 14.66 -3.42 -5.27
CA GLU A 272 13.43 -2.67 -5.48
C GLU A 272 12.23 -3.60 -5.76
N ASP A 273 12.42 -4.71 -6.47
CA ASP A 273 11.39 -5.74 -6.66
C ASP A 273 11.09 -6.46 -5.35
N PHE A 274 12.11 -6.78 -4.53
CA PHE A 274 11.91 -7.38 -3.20
C PHE A 274 11.21 -6.43 -2.23
N SER A 275 11.58 -5.15 -2.19
CA SER A 275 10.89 -4.17 -1.34
C SER A 275 9.47 -3.93 -1.82
N ALA A 276 9.24 -3.85 -3.14
CA ALA A 276 7.90 -3.73 -3.70
C ALA A 276 7.06 -4.98 -3.45
N GLU A 277 7.66 -6.18 -3.51
CA GLU A 277 6.98 -7.44 -3.19
C GLU A 277 6.66 -7.54 -1.68
N ALA A 278 7.57 -7.11 -0.80
CA ALA A 278 7.33 -7.04 0.64
C ALA A 278 6.25 -6.01 1.00
N GLU A 279 6.23 -4.85 0.36
CA GLU A 279 5.16 -3.86 0.49
C GLU A 279 3.84 -4.40 -0.06
N LEU A 280 3.86 -5.07 -1.21
CA LEU A 280 2.67 -5.70 -1.79
C LEU A 280 2.11 -6.78 -0.87
N LEU A 281 2.96 -7.59 -0.24
CA LEU A 281 2.55 -8.61 0.73
C LEU A 281 1.97 -7.97 2.00
N LYS A 282 2.58 -6.91 2.54
CA LYS A 282 2.03 -6.14 3.66
C LYS A 282 0.67 -5.53 3.31
N LEU A 283 0.55 -4.96 2.12
CA LEU A 283 -0.69 -4.35 1.64
C LEU A 283 -1.75 -5.43 1.40
N GLN A 284 -1.37 -6.60 0.87
CA GLN A 284 -2.25 -7.75 0.70
C GLN A 284 -2.75 -8.26 2.05
N GLU A 285 -1.88 -8.35 3.07
CA GLU A 285 -2.26 -8.73 4.42
C GLU A 285 -3.25 -7.71 5.02
N GLU A 286 -2.97 -6.41 4.86
CA GLU A 286 -3.87 -5.35 5.32
C GLU A 286 -5.23 -5.40 4.61
N VAL A 287 -5.23 -5.63 3.30
CA VAL A 287 -6.45 -5.81 2.50
C VAL A 287 -7.23 -7.03 2.99
N VAL A 288 -6.58 -8.17 3.22
CA VAL A 288 -7.24 -9.37 3.75
C VAL A 288 -7.82 -9.11 5.15
N ARG A 289 -7.08 -8.42 6.02
CA ARG A 289 -7.52 -8.05 7.37
C ARG A 289 -8.75 -7.13 7.31
N LYS A 290 -8.74 -6.12 6.43
CA LYS A 290 -9.88 -5.22 6.18
C LYS A 290 -11.06 -5.95 5.56
N ILE A 291 -10.85 -6.89 4.63
CA ILE A 291 -11.91 -7.72 4.06
C ILE A 291 -12.57 -8.57 5.14
N ARG A 292 -11.80 -9.26 6.00
CA ARG A 292 -12.37 -10.04 7.11
C ARG A 292 -13.15 -9.16 8.09
N SER A 293 -12.59 -8.00 8.44
CA SER A 293 -13.27 -7.02 9.30
C SER A 293 -14.59 -6.52 8.69
N ASN A 294 -14.59 -6.15 7.40
CA ASN A 294 -15.80 -5.75 6.70
C ASN A 294 -16.82 -6.89 6.60
N GLN A 295 -16.39 -8.13 6.35
CA GLN A 295 -17.28 -9.29 6.36
C GLN A 295 -17.92 -9.51 7.73
N GLN A 296 -17.19 -9.31 8.82
CA GLN A 296 -17.73 -9.39 10.17
C GLN A 296 -18.76 -8.27 10.42
N LEU A 297 -18.44 -7.03 10.04
CA LEU A 297 -19.36 -5.90 10.15
C LEU A 297 -20.64 -6.10 9.32
N GLU A 298 -20.53 -6.66 8.11
CA GLU A 298 -21.68 -7.03 7.29
C GLU A 298 -22.54 -8.11 7.96
N GLN A 299 -21.94 -9.11 8.61
CA GLN A 299 -22.67 -10.11 9.38
C GLN A 299 -23.39 -9.48 10.58
N ASP A 300 -22.71 -8.61 11.32
CA ASP A 300 -23.27 -7.93 12.49
C ASP A 300 -24.42 -6.99 12.10
N LEU A 301 -24.27 -6.23 11.02
CA LEU A 301 -25.34 -5.40 10.44
C LEU A 301 -26.52 -6.27 9.98
N ASN A 302 -26.26 -7.42 9.33
CA ASN A 302 -27.30 -8.35 8.94
C ASN A 302 -28.08 -8.89 10.16
N LEU A 303 -27.38 -9.23 11.25
CA LEU A 303 -28.00 -9.64 12.51
C LEU A 303 -28.82 -8.51 13.14
N MET A 304 -28.30 -7.28 13.11
CA MET A 304 -29.05 -6.10 13.56
C MET A 304 -30.31 -5.87 12.73
N ASP A 305 -30.24 -5.97 11.41
CA ASP A 305 -31.40 -5.85 10.52
C ASP A 305 -32.45 -6.94 10.77
N ILE A 306 -32.01 -8.18 11.05
CA ILE A 306 -32.93 -9.26 11.46
C ILE A 306 -33.59 -8.90 12.78
N LYS A 307 -32.83 -8.45 13.78
CA LYS A 307 -33.36 -8.03 15.09
C LYS A 307 -34.32 -6.86 14.96
N ILE A 308 -33.97 -5.82 14.21
CA ILE A 308 -34.83 -4.66 13.94
C ILE A 308 -36.10 -5.11 13.22
N GLY A 309 -35.99 -5.95 12.18
CA GLY A 309 -37.13 -6.46 11.45
C GLY A 309 -38.06 -7.32 12.31
N LEU A 310 -37.50 -8.17 13.19
CA LEU A 310 -38.27 -8.93 14.18
C LEU A 310 -38.89 -8.04 15.24
N LEU A 311 -38.20 -6.99 15.71
CA LEU A 311 -38.73 -6.01 16.66
C LEU A 311 -39.87 -5.20 16.05
N VAL A 312 -39.74 -4.76 14.79
CA VAL A 312 -40.81 -4.09 14.05
C VAL A 312 -41.98 -5.04 13.85
N LYS A 313 -41.73 -6.29 13.45
CA LYS A 313 -42.79 -7.32 13.33
C LYS A 313 -43.47 -7.55 14.67
N ASN A 314 -42.71 -7.73 15.75
CA ASN A 314 -43.23 -7.99 17.10
C ASN A 314 -43.98 -6.78 17.67
N ARG A 315 -43.51 -5.56 17.42
CA ARG A 315 -44.19 -4.32 17.78
C ARG A 315 -45.50 -4.18 17.01
N ILE A 316 -45.49 -4.42 15.69
CA ILE A 316 -46.70 -4.41 14.86
C ILE A 316 -47.65 -5.51 15.32
N THR A 317 -47.19 -6.75 15.55
CA THR A 317 -48.06 -7.84 16.02
C THR A 317 -48.58 -7.62 17.43
N LEU A 318 -47.79 -7.05 18.36
CA LEU A 318 -48.27 -6.69 19.70
C LEU A 318 -49.25 -5.53 19.63
N GLN A 319 -49.00 -4.51 18.79
CA GLN A 319 -49.90 -3.39 18.59
C GLN A 319 -51.21 -3.84 17.91
N ASP A 320 -51.10 -4.78 16.96
CA ASP A 320 -52.22 -5.45 16.33
C ASP A 320 -52.97 -6.28 17.38
N VAL A 321 -52.31 -7.11 18.19
CA VAL A 321 -52.94 -7.87 19.31
C VAL A 321 -53.60 -6.93 20.32
N ILE A 322 -52.96 -5.81 20.70
CA ILE A 322 -53.52 -4.81 21.62
C ILE A 322 -54.73 -4.11 20.99
N SER A 323 -54.70 -3.83 19.68
CA SER A 323 -55.84 -3.28 18.94
C SER A 323 -56.96 -4.31 18.77
N HIS A 324 -56.60 -5.59 18.68
CA HIS A 324 -57.50 -6.72 18.49
C HIS A 324 -58.17 -7.15 19.80
N CYS A 325 -57.49 -7.05 20.94
CA CYS A 325 -58.08 -7.20 22.27
C CYS A 325 -59.24 -6.20 22.51
N LYS A 326 -59.23 -5.05 21.82
CA LYS A 326 -60.35 -4.09 21.84
C LYS A 326 -61.52 -4.49 20.90
N LYS A 327 -61.40 -5.54 20.08
CA LYS A 327 -62.38 -5.93 19.04
C LYS A 327 -62.61 -7.46 18.92
N LEU A 328 -62.48 -8.23 20.01
CA LEU A 328 -62.72 -9.67 19.96
C LEU A 328 -64.23 -10.01 19.97
N THR A 329 -64.79 -10.24 18.78
CA THR A 329 -65.99 -11.10 18.59
C THR A 329 -65.74 -12.14 17.49
N LYS A 330 -66.57 -13.19 17.50
CA LYS A 330 -66.42 -14.51 16.86
C LYS A 330 -66.18 -14.55 15.34
N LYS A 331 -66.14 -13.42 14.62
CA LYS A 331 -65.90 -13.32 13.16
C LYS A 331 -64.40 -13.39 12.75
N ASN A 332 -63.48 -13.38 13.70
CA ASN A 332 -62.05 -13.22 13.39
C ASN A 332 -61.31 -14.51 13.00
N LYS A 333 -61.95 -15.70 13.07
CA LYS A 333 -61.30 -16.97 12.71
C LYS A 333 -61.04 -17.09 11.19
N GLU A 334 -61.89 -16.47 10.38
CA GLU A 334 -61.73 -16.39 8.92
C GLU A 334 -60.71 -15.28 8.55
N GLN A 335 -60.71 -14.14 9.25
CA GLN A 335 -59.72 -13.07 9.04
C GLN A 335 -58.28 -13.49 9.38
N LEU A 336 -58.09 -14.40 10.33
CA LEU A 336 -56.79 -15.01 10.63
C LEU A 336 -56.26 -15.87 9.47
N SER A 337 -57.15 -16.53 8.72
CA SER A 337 -56.76 -17.31 7.54
C SER A 337 -56.37 -16.40 6.36
N ASP A 338 -57.05 -15.26 6.19
CA ASP A 338 -56.70 -14.25 5.19
C ASP A 338 -55.39 -13.51 5.53
N MET A 339 -55.06 -13.33 6.81
CA MET A 339 -53.76 -12.75 7.23
C MET A 339 -52.56 -13.65 6.93
N MET A 340 -52.73 -14.98 6.88
CA MET A 340 -51.67 -15.87 6.40
C MET A 340 -51.41 -15.72 4.89
N ILE A 341 -52.37 -15.22 4.11
CA ILE A 341 -52.21 -14.93 2.68
C ILE A 341 -51.43 -13.62 2.46
N LEU A 342 -51.52 -12.65 3.38
CA LEU A 342 -50.79 -11.37 3.30
C LEU A 342 -49.25 -11.53 3.37
N ASP A 343 -48.73 -12.64 3.93
CA ASP A 343 -47.28 -12.90 3.96
C ASP A 343 -46.70 -13.29 2.57
N LYS A 344 -47.57 -13.67 1.62
CA LYS A 344 -47.18 -13.85 0.19
C LYS A 344 -46.99 -12.51 -0.55
N GLN A 345 -47.54 -11.39 -0.07
CA GLN A 345 -47.51 -10.10 -0.77
C GLN A 345 -46.28 -9.22 -0.47
N LYS A 346 -45.46 -9.53 0.55
CA LYS A 346 -44.31 -8.70 0.96
C LYS A 346 -43.05 -8.82 0.09
N GLY A 347 -43.12 -9.47 -1.07
CA GLY A 347 -42.00 -9.61 -2.00
C GLY A 347 -40.74 -10.25 -1.38
N LEU A 348 -39.57 -10.01 -1.97
CA LEU A 348 -38.27 -10.50 -1.48
C LEU A 348 -37.81 -9.83 -0.16
N LYS A 349 -38.53 -8.80 0.31
CA LYS A 349 -38.19 -8.02 1.52
C LYS A 349 -38.69 -8.65 2.83
N SER A 350 -39.36 -9.80 2.78
CA SER A 350 -39.80 -10.50 4.00
C SER A 350 -38.62 -11.17 4.73
N LEU A 351 -38.67 -11.23 6.07
CA LEU A 351 -37.68 -11.81 6.98
C LEU A 351 -37.56 -13.36 6.93
N SER A 352 -37.53 -13.95 5.73
CA SER A 352 -37.29 -15.39 5.53
C SER A 352 -35.87 -15.62 5.01
N ARG A 353 -35.19 -16.64 5.56
CA ARG A 353 -33.82 -17.03 5.19
C ARG A 353 -33.67 -17.28 3.69
N GLU A 354 -34.62 -17.98 3.08
CA GLU A 354 -34.61 -18.29 1.64
C GLU A 354 -34.77 -17.04 0.76
N LYS A 355 -35.66 -16.12 1.15
CA LYS A 355 -35.87 -14.88 0.38
C LYS A 355 -34.68 -13.93 0.50
N ARG A 356 -33.99 -13.93 1.66
CA ARG A 356 -32.76 -13.15 1.87
C ARG A 356 -31.59 -13.69 1.05
N GLN A 357 -31.38 -15.02 1.05
CA GLN A 357 -30.41 -15.66 0.17
C GLN A 357 -30.65 -15.33 -1.32
N LYS A 358 -31.92 -15.35 -1.74
CA LYS A 358 -32.28 -14.97 -3.11
C LYS A 358 -32.03 -13.49 -3.40
N LEU A 359 -32.23 -12.61 -2.41
CA LEU A 359 -31.93 -11.19 -2.52
C LEU A 359 -30.43 -10.93 -2.64
N GLU A 360 -29.60 -11.60 -1.83
CA GLU A 360 -28.14 -11.56 -1.90
C GLU A 360 -27.63 -12.06 -3.26
N ALA A 361 -28.19 -13.16 -3.76
CA ALA A 361 -27.85 -13.67 -5.10
C ALA A 361 -28.17 -12.64 -6.20
N TYR A 362 -29.31 -11.94 -6.12
CA TYR A 362 -29.63 -10.86 -7.04
C TYR A 362 -28.70 -9.64 -6.88
N GLN A 363 -28.29 -9.30 -5.66
CA GLN A 363 -27.30 -8.23 -5.44
C GLN A 363 -25.97 -8.56 -6.13
N HIS A 364 -25.47 -9.79 -5.99
CA HIS A 364 -24.28 -10.25 -6.70
C HIS A 364 -24.45 -10.18 -8.23
N LEU A 365 -25.61 -10.60 -8.75
CA LEU A 365 -25.91 -10.49 -10.17
C LEU A 365 -25.93 -9.03 -10.64
N PHE A 366 -26.56 -8.13 -9.90
CA PHE A 366 -26.62 -6.71 -10.27
C PHE A 366 -25.24 -6.05 -10.19
N TYR A 367 -24.41 -6.43 -9.22
CA TYR A 367 -23.02 -6.01 -9.15
C TYR A 367 -22.22 -6.45 -10.39
N LEU A 368 -22.43 -7.69 -10.85
CA LEU A 368 -21.81 -8.19 -12.08
C LEU A 368 -22.28 -7.38 -13.31
N LEU A 369 -23.58 -7.12 -13.42
CA LEU A 369 -24.15 -6.32 -14.51
C LEU A 369 -23.63 -4.87 -14.51
N GLN A 370 -23.43 -4.28 -13.32
CA GLN A 370 -22.87 -2.93 -13.18
C GLN A 370 -21.40 -2.87 -13.60
N THR A 371 -20.60 -3.87 -13.23
CA THR A 371 -19.14 -3.90 -13.44
C THR A 371 -18.74 -4.38 -14.82
N GLN A 372 -19.55 -5.24 -15.45
CA GLN A 372 -19.33 -5.77 -16.80
C GLN A 372 -20.35 -5.18 -17.79
N PRO A 373 -20.05 -4.02 -18.41
CA PRO A 373 -21.01 -3.28 -19.25
C PRO A 373 -21.44 -4.04 -20.51
N MET A 374 -20.67 -5.05 -20.93
CA MET A 374 -20.94 -5.85 -22.12
C MET A 374 -22.30 -6.56 -22.07
N TYR A 375 -22.73 -7.04 -20.90
CA TYR A 375 -24.02 -7.75 -20.78
C TYR A 375 -25.19 -6.82 -21.04
N LEU A 376 -25.22 -5.67 -20.37
CA LEU A 376 -26.27 -4.68 -20.54
C LEU A 376 -26.21 -4.02 -21.92
N ALA A 377 -25.02 -3.78 -22.46
CA ALA A 377 -24.86 -3.28 -23.83
C ALA A 377 -25.51 -4.23 -24.84
N LYS A 378 -25.16 -5.53 -24.81
CA LYS A 378 -25.79 -6.54 -25.68
C LYS A 378 -27.30 -6.62 -25.47
N LEU A 379 -27.76 -6.58 -24.21
CA LEU A 379 -29.19 -6.60 -23.90
C LEU A 379 -29.92 -5.42 -24.54
N ILE A 380 -29.38 -4.19 -24.43
CA ILE A 380 -29.96 -2.98 -25.04
C ILE A 380 -30.13 -3.16 -26.55
N PHE A 381 -29.21 -3.83 -27.23
CA PHE A 381 -29.29 -4.07 -28.68
C PHE A 381 -30.27 -5.16 -29.10
N GLN A 382 -30.49 -6.17 -28.27
CA GLN A 382 -31.43 -7.26 -28.53
C GLN A 382 -32.90 -6.84 -28.33
N MET A 383 -33.15 -5.67 -27.73
CA MET A 383 -34.51 -5.21 -27.47
C MET A 383 -35.19 -4.67 -28.75
N PRO A 384 -36.49 -4.98 -28.95
CA PRO A 384 -37.24 -4.53 -30.11
C PRO A 384 -37.39 -3.00 -30.13
N GLN A 385 -37.09 -2.37 -31.27
CA GLN A 385 -37.07 -0.91 -31.42
C GLN A 385 -38.45 -0.24 -31.24
N ASN A 386 -39.53 -0.99 -31.41
CA ASN A 386 -40.90 -0.49 -31.47
C ASN A 386 -41.63 -0.46 -30.11
N ARG A 387 -41.05 -1.07 -29.06
CA ARG A 387 -41.55 -0.99 -27.69
C ARG A 387 -40.34 -0.98 -26.77
N THR A 388 -40.29 -0.06 -25.81
CA THR A 388 -39.47 -0.13 -24.56
C THR A 388 -38.16 0.67 -24.40
N THR A 389 -37.99 1.85 -25.02
CA THR A 389 -36.94 2.79 -24.51
C THR A 389 -37.21 3.15 -23.04
N LYS A 390 -38.47 3.45 -22.68
CA LYS A 390 -38.85 3.81 -21.29
C LYS A 390 -38.64 2.70 -20.26
N PHE A 391 -38.86 1.44 -20.63
CA PHE A 391 -38.63 0.33 -19.70
C PHE A 391 -37.14 0.04 -19.55
N MET A 392 -36.36 0.04 -20.64
CA MET A 392 -34.91 -0.09 -20.54
C MET A 392 -34.27 1.09 -19.80
N GLU A 393 -34.80 2.31 -19.95
CA GLU A 393 -34.43 3.46 -19.13
C GLU A 393 -34.66 3.20 -17.65
N ALA A 394 -35.87 2.74 -17.28
CA ALA A 394 -36.19 2.45 -15.90
C ALA A 394 -35.27 1.35 -15.34
N VAL A 395 -35.01 0.29 -16.11
CA VAL A 395 -34.13 -0.81 -15.69
C VAL A 395 -32.69 -0.34 -15.53
N VAL A 396 -32.11 0.29 -16.56
CA VAL A 396 -30.71 0.74 -16.54
C VAL A 396 -30.52 1.80 -15.46
N PHE A 397 -31.35 2.83 -15.39
CA PHE A 397 -31.17 3.89 -14.39
C PHE A 397 -31.39 3.37 -12.97
N SER A 398 -32.34 2.46 -12.76
CA SER A 398 -32.53 1.83 -11.44
C SER A 398 -31.35 0.94 -11.04
N LEU A 399 -30.78 0.19 -12.00
CA LEU A 399 -29.58 -0.64 -11.75
C LEU A 399 -28.37 0.21 -11.37
N TYR A 400 -28.23 1.43 -11.89
CA TYR A 400 -27.14 2.34 -11.53
C TYR A 400 -27.58 3.41 -10.53
N SER A 401 -28.67 3.19 -9.79
CA SER A 401 -29.22 4.11 -8.77
C SER A 401 -29.28 5.57 -9.22
N TYR A 402 -29.64 5.81 -10.49
CA TYR A 402 -29.69 7.14 -11.12
C TYR A 402 -28.38 7.93 -11.02
N ALA A 403 -27.24 7.22 -10.98
CA ALA A 403 -25.91 7.78 -10.80
C ALA A 403 -25.77 8.62 -9.52
N SER A 404 -26.46 8.24 -8.44
CA SER A 404 -26.44 8.97 -7.17
C SER A 404 -25.01 9.20 -6.68
N ASN A 405 -24.17 8.15 -6.75
CA ASN A 405 -22.78 8.17 -6.29
C ASN A 405 -21.77 8.26 -7.43
N ARG A 406 -20.55 8.74 -7.13
CA ARG A 406 -19.44 8.84 -8.12
C ARG A 406 -19.12 7.51 -8.80
N ARG A 407 -19.12 6.41 -8.03
CA ARG A 407 -18.90 5.05 -8.55
C ARG A 407 -19.96 4.68 -9.59
N GLU A 408 -21.24 4.85 -9.24
CA GLU A 408 -22.35 4.48 -10.12
C GLU A 408 -22.38 5.36 -11.37
N ALA A 409 -22.07 6.66 -11.23
CA ALA A 409 -21.93 7.58 -12.35
C ALA A 409 -20.82 7.13 -13.32
N TYR A 410 -19.66 6.75 -12.79
CA TYR A 410 -18.56 6.22 -13.60
C TYR A 410 -18.96 4.94 -14.34
N LEU A 411 -19.58 3.98 -13.65
CA LEU A 411 -19.98 2.72 -14.27
C LEU A 411 -21.10 2.91 -15.31
N LEU A 412 -22.03 3.84 -15.09
CA LEU A 412 -23.06 4.18 -16.06
C LEU A 412 -22.45 4.83 -17.32
N LEU A 413 -21.49 5.74 -17.15
CA LEU A 413 -20.74 6.32 -18.28
C LEU A 413 -19.96 5.24 -19.05
N GLN A 414 -19.38 4.28 -18.34
CA GLN A 414 -18.70 3.15 -18.97
C GLN A 414 -19.67 2.26 -19.78
N LEU A 415 -20.91 2.06 -19.29
CA LEU A 415 -21.97 1.40 -20.04
C LEU A 415 -22.33 2.21 -21.30
N PHE A 416 -22.56 3.52 -21.18
CA PHE A 416 -22.87 4.36 -22.34
C PHE A 416 -21.76 4.34 -23.40
N LYS A 417 -20.49 4.43 -22.98
CA LYS A 417 -19.35 4.31 -23.88
C LYS A 417 -19.36 2.97 -24.62
N THR A 418 -19.50 1.87 -23.89
CA THR A 418 -19.47 0.51 -24.46
C THR A 418 -20.65 0.29 -25.41
N ALA A 419 -21.86 0.69 -25.00
CA ALA A 419 -23.06 0.56 -25.82
C ALA A 419 -23.01 1.44 -27.08
N LEU A 420 -22.47 2.66 -26.98
CA LEU A 420 -22.35 3.58 -28.13
C LEU A 420 -21.30 3.06 -29.12
N GLN A 421 -20.18 2.52 -28.63
CA GLN A 421 -19.19 1.86 -29.49
C GLN A 421 -19.81 0.68 -30.25
N GLU A 422 -20.67 -0.11 -29.59
CA GLU A 422 -21.39 -1.20 -30.23
C GLU A 422 -22.45 -0.70 -31.23
N GLU A 423 -23.13 0.42 -30.93
CA GLU A 423 -24.10 1.08 -31.83
C GLU A 423 -23.44 1.49 -33.14
N VAL A 424 -22.32 2.19 -33.03
CA VAL A 424 -21.57 2.71 -34.18
C VAL A 424 -21.03 1.56 -35.03
N ARG A 425 -20.50 0.51 -34.40
CA ARG A 425 -19.96 -0.65 -35.13
C ARG A 425 -21.03 -1.46 -35.88
N SER A 426 -22.25 -1.54 -35.32
CA SER A 426 -23.24 -2.52 -35.79
C SER A 426 -24.40 -1.92 -36.57
N LYS A 427 -24.69 -0.62 -36.41
CA LYS A 427 -25.89 0.03 -36.98
C LYS A 427 -25.61 1.30 -37.77
N VAL A 428 -24.41 1.86 -37.71
CA VAL A 428 -24.08 3.12 -38.39
C VAL A 428 -23.23 2.77 -39.60
N GLU A 429 -23.82 2.84 -40.79
CA GLU A 429 -23.09 2.64 -42.05
C GLU A 429 -22.53 3.97 -42.55
N GLN A 430 -23.28 5.05 -42.39
CA GLN A 430 -22.88 6.40 -42.78
C GLN A 430 -22.97 7.39 -41.61
N PRO A 431 -22.11 8.43 -41.55
CA PRO A 431 -22.14 9.41 -40.45
C PRO A 431 -23.49 10.12 -40.27
N GLN A 432 -24.22 10.31 -41.37
CA GLN A 432 -25.55 10.94 -41.37
C GLN A 432 -26.62 10.10 -40.66
N ASP A 433 -26.45 8.78 -40.54
CA ASP A 433 -27.38 7.88 -39.87
C ASP A 433 -27.45 8.14 -38.37
N VAL A 434 -26.40 8.73 -37.79
CA VAL A 434 -26.38 9.12 -36.38
C VAL A 434 -27.33 10.28 -36.11
N VAL A 435 -27.46 11.21 -37.06
CA VAL A 435 -28.27 12.43 -36.93
C VAL A 435 -29.70 12.20 -37.41
N THR A 436 -29.86 11.50 -38.54
CA THR A 436 -31.17 11.24 -39.17
C THR A 436 -31.85 9.99 -38.63
N GLY A 437 -31.08 9.06 -38.06
CA GLY A 437 -31.60 7.82 -37.49
C GLY A 437 -32.20 8.01 -36.09
N ASN A 438 -32.56 6.87 -35.49
CA ASN A 438 -33.15 6.82 -34.15
C ASN A 438 -32.24 6.06 -33.17
N PRO A 439 -30.97 6.49 -32.98
CA PRO A 439 -30.00 5.77 -32.16
C PRO A 439 -30.52 5.55 -30.74
N THR A 440 -30.50 4.31 -30.30
CA THR A 440 -31.08 3.86 -29.03
C THR A 440 -30.24 4.36 -27.86
N VAL A 441 -28.91 4.26 -27.98
CA VAL A 441 -27.98 4.64 -26.92
C VAL A 441 -27.92 6.15 -26.77
N VAL A 442 -27.86 6.88 -27.89
CA VAL A 442 -27.89 8.37 -27.86
C VAL A 442 -29.17 8.88 -27.20
N ARG A 443 -30.34 8.31 -27.51
CA ARG A 443 -31.60 8.67 -26.83
C ARG A 443 -31.55 8.38 -25.33
N LEU A 444 -30.99 7.24 -24.93
CA LEU A 444 -30.83 6.87 -23.52
C LEU A 444 -29.97 7.90 -22.77
N VAL A 445 -28.85 8.33 -23.37
CA VAL A 445 -27.96 9.37 -22.82
C VAL A 445 -28.67 10.71 -22.70
N VAL A 446 -29.34 11.18 -23.77
CA VAL A 446 -30.07 12.46 -23.75
C VAL A 446 -31.15 12.44 -22.67
N ARG A 447 -31.87 11.33 -22.52
CA ARG A 447 -32.91 11.19 -21.49
C ARG A 447 -32.36 11.18 -20.07
N PHE A 448 -31.19 10.56 -19.85
CA PHE A 448 -30.52 10.62 -18.55
C PHE A 448 -30.23 12.07 -18.13
N TYR A 449 -29.71 12.89 -19.05
CA TYR A 449 -29.44 14.31 -18.79
C TYR A 449 -30.67 15.21 -18.84
N ARG A 450 -31.81 14.75 -19.36
CA ARG A 450 -33.10 15.44 -19.20
C ARG A 450 -33.66 15.34 -17.78
N ASN A 451 -33.14 14.45 -16.94
CA ASN A 451 -33.47 14.38 -15.53
C ASN A 451 -32.60 15.34 -14.70
N GLY A 452 -32.91 15.51 -13.41
CA GLY A 452 -32.54 16.66 -12.57
C GLY A 452 -31.12 17.26 -12.71
N ARG A 453 -30.07 16.47 -12.96
CA ARG A 453 -28.70 17.00 -13.10
C ARG A 453 -28.47 17.81 -14.38
N GLY A 454 -29.05 17.42 -15.52
CA GLY A 454 -28.83 18.17 -16.78
C GLY A 454 -29.86 19.28 -17.01
N GLN A 455 -31.00 19.26 -16.31
CA GLN A 455 -31.93 20.41 -16.30
C GLN A 455 -31.30 21.64 -15.68
N SER A 456 -30.58 21.50 -14.56
CA SER A 456 -29.89 22.63 -13.92
C SER A 456 -28.86 23.26 -14.85
N ALA A 457 -28.07 22.45 -15.58
CA ALA A 457 -27.09 22.95 -16.53
C ALA A 457 -27.74 23.67 -17.73
N LEU A 458 -28.82 23.12 -18.30
CA LEU A 458 -29.55 23.78 -19.39
C LEU A 458 -30.19 25.09 -18.93
N GLN A 459 -30.73 25.12 -17.72
CA GLN A 459 -31.30 26.33 -17.12
C GLN A 459 -30.23 27.39 -16.87
N GLU A 460 -29.02 27.01 -16.46
CA GLU A 460 -27.90 27.92 -16.28
C GLU A 460 -27.45 28.55 -17.62
N ILE A 461 -27.34 27.73 -18.67
CA ILE A 461 -26.85 28.17 -19.99
C ILE A 461 -27.92 28.99 -20.74
N LEU A 462 -29.14 28.49 -20.85
CA LEU A 462 -30.19 29.07 -21.69
C LEU A 462 -31.19 29.91 -20.91
N GLY A 463 -31.28 29.76 -19.59
CA GLY A 463 -32.37 30.32 -18.79
C GLY A 463 -32.40 31.84 -18.80
N LYS A 464 -31.25 32.52 -18.81
CA LYS A 464 -31.21 33.99 -18.92
C LYS A 464 -31.66 34.46 -20.30
N VAL A 465 -31.08 33.90 -21.37
CA VAL A 465 -31.39 34.29 -22.76
C VAL A 465 -32.89 34.08 -23.07
N VAL A 466 -33.46 32.97 -22.63
CA VAL A 466 -34.89 32.70 -22.81
C VAL A 466 -35.75 33.69 -22.03
N LYS A 467 -35.35 34.09 -20.81
CA LYS A 467 -36.08 35.11 -20.04
C LYS A 467 -36.00 36.48 -20.71
N ASP A 468 -34.82 36.89 -21.14
CA ASP A 468 -34.61 38.19 -21.81
C ASP A 468 -35.51 38.31 -23.06
N VAL A 469 -35.66 37.23 -23.85
CA VAL A 469 -36.54 37.19 -25.02
C VAL A 469 -38.03 37.17 -24.63
N LEU A 470 -38.40 36.53 -23.53
CA LEU A 470 -39.79 36.48 -23.05
C LEU A 470 -40.25 37.81 -22.42
N GLU A 471 -39.33 38.57 -21.82
CA GLU A 471 -39.60 39.86 -21.20
C GLU A 471 -39.75 40.98 -22.25
N ASP A 472 -39.08 40.85 -23.40
CA ASP A 472 -39.18 41.82 -24.49
C ASP A 472 -40.47 41.66 -25.30
N ARG A 473 -41.46 42.50 -25.00
CA ARG A 473 -42.73 42.54 -25.74
C ARG A 473 -42.65 43.24 -27.10
N SER A 474 -41.52 43.87 -27.43
CA SER A 474 -41.33 44.61 -28.68
C SER A 474 -40.70 43.76 -29.79
N VAL A 475 -40.12 42.61 -29.42
CA VAL A 475 -39.44 41.72 -30.36
C VAL A 475 -40.44 40.95 -31.23
N SER A 476 -40.43 41.23 -32.53
CA SER A 476 -41.08 40.43 -33.56
C SER A 476 -40.02 39.72 -34.41
N ILE A 477 -39.91 38.41 -34.24
CA ILE A 477 -38.97 37.54 -34.99
C ILE A 477 -39.58 36.96 -36.28
N HIS A 478 -40.70 37.52 -36.76
CA HIS A 478 -41.32 37.07 -38.00
C HIS A 478 -40.41 37.41 -39.18
N THR A 479 -39.96 36.40 -39.92
CA THR A 479 -39.13 36.54 -41.12
C THR A 479 -39.91 36.34 -42.42
N ASP A 480 -41.16 35.90 -42.34
CA ASP A 480 -42.04 35.75 -43.49
C ASP A 480 -42.51 37.13 -44.00
N PRO A 481 -42.11 37.55 -45.21
CA PRO A 481 -42.45 38.87 -45.75
C PRO A 481 -43.95 39.08 -45.92
N VAL A 482 -44.73 38.03 -46.18
CA VAL A 482 -46.20 38.15 -46.33
C VAL A 482 -46.85 38.47 -45.00
N HIS A 483 -46.38 37.85 -43.92
CA HIS A 483 -46.86 38.09 -42.57
C HIS A 483 -46.49 39.51 -42.08
N ILE A 484 -45.26 39.96 -42.36
CA ILE A 484 -44.82 41.33 -42.04
C ILE A 484 -45.68 42.36 -42.77
N TYR A 485 -45.91 42.16 -44.06
CA TYR A 485 -46.73 43.06 -44.88
C TYR A 485 -48.18 43.13 -44.38
N LYS A 486 -48.80 42.00 -44.05
CA LYS A 486 -50.15 41.96 -43.46
C LYS A 486 -50.22 42.69 -42.12
N ASN A 487 -49.23 42.48 -41.25
CA ASN A 487 -49.18 43.18 -39.97
C ASN A 487 -48.99 44.68 -40.14
N TRP A 488 -48.19 45.10 -41.13
CA TRP A 488 -48.01 46.51 -41.47
C TRP A 488 -49.32 47.14 -41.98
N ILE A 489 -50.04 46.47 -42.89
CA ILE A 489 -51.37 46.91 -43.33
C ILE A 489 -52.32 47.03 -42.14
N ASN A 490 -52.43 45.98 -41.32
CA ASN A 490 -53.33 45.98 -40.15
C ASN A 490 -53.01 47.12 -39.17
N GLN A 491 -51.73 47.43 -38.96
CA GLN A 491 -51.31 48.57 -38.14
C GLN A 491 -51.71 49.91 -38.77
N MET A 492 -51.54 50.06 -40.09
CA MET A 492 -51.94 51.26 -40.82
C MET A 492 -53.46 51.45 -40.85
N GLU A 493 -54.24 50.38 -41.04
CA GLU A 493 -55.71 50.40 -40.98
C GLU A 493 -56.20 50.76 -39.58
N ALA A 494 -55.57 50.20 -38.53
CA ALA A 494 -55.90 50.52 -37.14
C ALA A 494 -55.61 51.99 -36.78
N GLN A 495 -54.58 52.60 -37.39
CA GLN A 495 -54.23 54.01 -37.17
C GLN A 495 -55.10 54.98 -37.99
N THR A 496 -55.50 54.59 -39.19
CA THR A 496 -56.25 55.46 -40.13
C THR A 496 -57.77 55.29 -40.05
N GLY A 497 -58.26 54.18 -39.47
CA GLY A 497 -59.69 53.87 -39.36
C GLY A 497 -60.37 53.52 -40.68
N GLN A 498 -59.60 53.39 -41.77
CA GLN A 498 -60.09 53.06 -43.11
C GLN A 498 -59.44 51.76 -43.59
N ARG A 499 -60.25 50.86 -44.15
CA ARG A 499 -59.81 49.56 -44.66
C ARG A 499 -59.19 49.72 -46.06
N ARG A 500 -58.05 49.07 -46.33
CA ARG A 500 -57.28 49.18 -47.59
C ARG A 500 -57.17 47.87 -48.36
#